data_AF-A0A8T3ZJP4-F1
#
_entry.id   AF-A0A8T3ZJP4-F1
#
_cell.length_a   1.000
_cell.length_b   1.000
_cell.length_c   1.000
_cell.angle_alpha   90.00
_cell.angle_beta   90.00
_cell.angle_gamma   90.00
#
_symmetry.space_group_name_H-M   'P 1'
#
loop_
_entity.id
_entity.type
_entity.pdbx_description
1 polymer ?
#
loop_
_entity_poly.entity_id
_entity_poly.type
_entity_poly.pdbx_seq_one_letter_code
_entity_poly.pdbx_strand_id
1 'polypeptide(L)'
;MESVVTYPCKRCKTHVAFRDVHYSNNGKDMLCQKCYDVTVKKQIVTEKPKDVQKTISGKNLKEKYVCVKCRYNFMYVPSEATLRCPFCGHTEVLKDDYTAEKLLKEATEWE
;
A
#
# COMPACT_ATOMS: atom_id res chain seq x y z
N MET A 1 -5.65 34.94 -28.30
CA MET A 1 -4.91 33.75 -28.74
C MET A 1 -4.30 33.13 -27.50
N GLU A 2 -4.92 32.10 -26.93
CA GLU A 2 -4.34 31.37 -25.79
C GLU A 2 -3.16 30.54 -26.29
N SER A 3 -1.95 30.86 -25.82
CA SER A 3 -0.75 30.07 -26.07
C SER A 3 -0.87 28.77 -25.28
N VAL A 4 -1.22 27.68 -25.96
CA VAL A 4 -1.31 26.35 -25.34
C VAL A 4 0.09 25.87 -24.99
N VAL A 5 0.41 25.83 -23.71
CA VAL A 5 1.66 25.26 -23.20
C VAL A 5 1.64 23.74 -23.44
N THR A 6 2.65 23.24 -24.12
CA THR A 6 2.81 21.81 -24.42
C THR A 6 4.09 21.26 -23.78
N TYR A 7 4.06 19.99 -23.42
CA TYR A 7 5.14 19.30 -22.71
C TYR A 7 5.62 18.09 -23.52
N PRO A 8 6.93 17.84 -23.61
CA PRO A 8 7.47 16.70 -24.32
C PRO A 8 7.33 15.42 -23.47
N CYS A 9 6.75 14.37 -24.06
CA CYS A 9 6.77 13.03 -23.47
C CYS A 9 8.18 12.43 -23.57
N LYS A 10 8.77 11.97 -22.46
CA LYS A 10 10.10 11.36 -22.45
C LYS A 10 10.22 10.10 -23.31
N ARG A 11 9.11 9.36 -23.49
CA ARG A 11 9.10 8.05 -24.16
C ARG A 11 8.88 8.14 -25.67
N CYS A 12 7.85 8.85 -26.11
CA CYS A 12 7.51 8.98 -27.53
C CYS A 12 7.93 10.32 -28.15
N LYS A 13 8.49 11.25 -27.36
CA LYS A 13 8.94 12.60 -27.77
C LYS A 13 7.84 13.49 -28.37
N THR A 14 6.58 13.08 -28.32
CA THR A 14 5.44 13.88 -28.76
C THR A 14 5.17 15.00 -27.76
N HIS A 15 4.85 16.19 -28.26
CA HIS A 15 4.40 17.32 -27.46
C HIS A 15 2.91 17.16 -27.18
N VAL A 16 2.54 17.13 -25.90
CA VAL A 16 1.16 16.97 -25.44
C VAL A 16 0.73 18.16 -24.60
N ALA A 17 -0.56 18.47 -24.60
CA ALA A 17 -1.10 19.51 -23.75
C ALA A 17 -0.96 19.11 -22.26
N PHE A 18 -0.99 20.09 -21.37
CA PHE A 18 -0.93 19.87 -19.92
C PHE A 18 -1.95 18.83 -19.42
N ARG A 19 -3.15 18.77 -20.02
CA ARG A 19 -4.21 17.82 -19.64
C ARG A 19 -3.85 16.36 -19.90
N ASP A 20 -2.96 16.09 -20.84
CA ASP A 20 -2.62 14.74 -21.32
C ASP A 20 -1.21 14.29 -20.91
N VAL A 21 -0.56 15.04 -19.99
CA VAL A 21 0.77 14.74 -19.47
C VAL A 21 0.69 14.22 -18.04
N HIS A 22 1.36 13.11 -17.77
CA HIS A 22 1.39 12.42 -16.49
C HIS A 22 2.83 12.21 -16.03
N TYR A 23 3.07 12.23 -14.72
CA TYR A 23 4.36 11.85 -14.17
C TYR A 23 4.56 10.33 -14.19
N SER A 24 5.80 9.89 -14.42
CA SER A 24 6.20 8.49 -14.26
C SER A 24 6.26 8.09 -12.77
N ASN A 25 6.37 6.79 -12.49
CA ASN A 25 6.49 6.26 -11.12
C ASN A 25 7.72 6.80 -10.35
N ASN A 26 8.69 7.39 -11.05
CA ASN A 26 9.88 8.01 -10.45
C ASN A 26 9.67 9.49 -10.10
N GLY A 27 8.50 10.08 -10.42
CA GLY A 27 8.16 11.48 -10.17
C GLY A 27 8.94 12.52 -10.98
N LYS A 28 9.92 12.10 -11.79
CA LYS A 28 10.83 13.00 -12.53
C LYS A 28 10.51 13.14 -14.01
N ASP A 29 9.86 12.14 -14.61
CA ASP A 29 9.67 12.10 -16.07
C ASP A 29 8.21 12.35 -16.44
N MET A 30 8.01 13.15 -17.49
CA MET A 30 6.69 13.42 -18.06
C MET A 30 6.39 12.46 -19.22
N LEU A 31 5.22 11.83 -19.17
CA LEU A 31 4.73 10.84 -20.13
C LEU A 31 3.36 11.27 -20.66
N CYS A 32 3.09 11.04 -21.94
CA CYS A 32 1.73 11.19 -22.46
C CYS A 32 0.80 10.08 -21.95
N GLN A 33 -0.52 10.31 -21.95
CA GLN A 33 -1.56 9.32 -21.58
C GLN A 33 -1.29 7.92 -22.14
N LYS A 34 -1.02 7.80 -23.46
CA LYS A 34 -0.75 6.52 -24.12
C LYS A 34 0.48 5.82 -23.55
N CYS A 35 1.55 6.57 -23.28
CA CYS A 35 2.78 6.01 -22.73
C CYS A 35 2.60 5.64 -21.27
N TYR A 36 1.85 6.43 -20.49
CA TYR A 36 1.52 6.19 -19.10
C TYR A 36 0.68 4.92 -18.93
N ASP A 37 -0.35 4.71 -19.74
CA ASP A 37 -1.19 3.50 -19.68
C ASP A 37 -0.39 2.22 -19.94
N VAL A 38 0.60 2.28 -20.84
CA VAL A 38 1.45 1.12 -21.17
C VAL A 38 2.50 0.83 -20.08
N THR A 39 3.08 1.85 -19.43
CA THR A 39 4.11 1.62 -18.39
C THR A 39 3.53 1.45 -17.00
N VAL A 40 2.60 2.31 -16.60
CA VAL A 40 2.16 2.41 -15.21
C VAL A 40 0.95 1.53 -14.97
N LYS A 41 -0.14 1.67 -15.75
CA LYS A 41 -1.33 0.83 -15.56
C LYS A 41 -1.06 -0.67 -15.73
N LYS A 42 -0.19 -1.07 -16.68
CA LYS A 42 0.17 -2.49 -16.83
C LYS A 42 1.03 -3.04 -15.70
N GLN A 43 1.84 -2.23 -15.02
CA GLN A 43 2.60 -2.71 -13.85
C GLN A 43 1.66 -3.08 -12.69
N ILE A 44 0.56 -2.35 -12.50
CA ILE A 44 -0.44 -2.66 -11.45
C ILE A 44 -1.12 -4.03 -11.70
N VAL A 45 -1.18 -4.50 -12.95
CA VAL A 45 -1.79 -5.79 -13.31
C VAL A 45 -0.77 -6.93 -13.41
N THR A 46 0.53 -6.60 -13.59
CA THR A 46 1.60 -7.61 -13.71
C THR A 46 2.31 -7.86 -12.39
N GLU A 47 2.05 -7.05 -11.37
CA GLU A 47 2.02 -7.55 -10.01
C GLU A 47 0.69 -8.29 -9.83
N LYS A 48 0.60 -9.49 -10.41
CA LYS A 48 -0.14 -10.55 -9.70
C LYS A 48 0.32 -10.42 -8.25
N PRO A 49 -0.59 -10.23 -7.26
CA PRO A 49 -0.16 -10.43 -5.90
C PRO A 49 0.57 -11.77 -5.94
N LYS A 50 1.83 -11.79 -5.51
CA LYS A 50 2.33 -13.04 -4.98
C LYS A 50 1.32 -13.34 -3.89
N ASP A 51 0.32 -14.14 -4.21
CA ASP A 51 -0.10 -15.24 -3.38
C ASP A 51 1.19 -15.79 -2.82
N VAL A 52 1.58 -15.19 -1.69
CA VAL A 52 2.42 -15.82 -0.70
C VAL A 52 1.61 -17.04 -0.39
N GLN A 53 1.90 -18.10 -1.14
CA GLN A 53 1.35 -19.41 -0.96
C GLN A 53 1.54 -19.65 0.53
N LYS A 54 0.44 -19.54 1.27
CA LYS A 54 0.32 -20.04 2.62
C LYS A 54 0.47 -21.55 2.44
N THR A 55 1.71 -22.00 2.36
CA THR A 55 2.05 -23.38 2.65
C THR A 55 1.63 -23.56 4.09
N ILE A 56 0.55 -24.32 4.23
CA ILE A 56 0.04 -24.85 5.47
C ILE A 56 1.20 -25.67 6.06
N SER A 57 1.99 -25.07 6.94
CA SER A 57 3.01 -25.75 7.74
C SER A 57 3.44 -24.87 8.91
N GLY A 58 3.01 -25.25 10.11
CA GLY A 58 3.66 -24.83 11.36
C GLY A 58 3.10 -23.56 12.01
N LYS A 59 2.15 -23.79 12.93
CA LYS A 59 1.66 -22.85 13.96
C LYS A 59 2.74 -21.88 14.47
N ASN A 60 2.68 -20.63 14.02
CA ASN A 60 3.13 -19.43 14.74
C ASN A 60 2.47 -18.24 14.04
N LEU A 61 1.16 -18.03 14.27
CA LEU A 61 0.49 -16.82 13.80
C LEU A 61 1.11 -15.64 14.53
N LYS A 62 1.99 -14.91 13.83
CA LYS A 62 2.44 -13.60 14.28
C LYS A 62 1.22 -12.67 14.25
N GLU A 63 0.79 -12.23 15.41
CA GLU A 63 -0.32 -11.30 15.54
C GLU A 63 0.22 -9.87 15.47
N LYS A 64 -0.59 -8.96 14.94
CA LYS A 64 -0.25 -7.53 14.89
C LYS A 64 -0.66 -6.87 16.19
N TYR A 65 0.24 -6.08 16.74
CA TYR A 65 0.02 -5.29 17.94
C TYR A 65 0.38 -3.82 17.69
N VAL A 66 -0.34 -2.93 18.38
CA VAL A 66 -0.13 -1.48 18.37
C VAL A 66 0.13 -1.02 19.79
N CYS A 67 1.22 -0.29 20.02
CA CYS A 67 1.44 0.33 21.32
C CYS A 67 0.49 1.50 21.55
N VAL A 68 -0.17 1.56 22.72
CA VAL A 68 -1.10 2.66 23.07
C VAL A 68 -0.36 4.00 23.17
N LYS A 69 0.88 3.99 23.68
CA LYS A 69 1.65 5.21 23.96
C LYS A 69 2.32 5.81 22.72
N CYS A 70 3.07 5.00 21.97
CA CYS A 70 3.83 5.49 20.80
C CYS A 70 3.18 5.17 19.45
N ARG A 71 2.04 4.45 19.43
CA ARG A 71 1.35 4.00 18.22
C ARG A 71 2.25 3.22 17.24
N TYR A 72 3.32 2.62 17.75
CA TYR A 72 4.20 1.78 16.96
C TYR A 72 3.51 0.45 16.69
N ASN A 73 3.47 0.06 15.41
CA ASN A 73 2.89 -1.18 14.94
C ASN A 73 3.98 -2.24 14.83
N PHE A 74 3.78 -3.38 15.47
CA PHE A 74 4.74 -4.48 15.43
C PHE A 74 4.06 -5.84 15.41
N MET A 75 4.77 -6.84 14.90
CA MET A 75 4.30 -8.22 14.86
C MET A 75 4.94 -8.99 16.00
N TYR A 76 4.12 -9.67 16.81
CA TYR A 76 4.60 -10.46 17.94
C TYR A 76 3.99 -11.86 17.90
N VAL A 77 4.80 -12.86 18.26
CA VAL A 77 4.30 -14.22 18.49
C VAL A 77 3.86 -14.25 19.95
N PRO A 78 2.57 -14.50 20.27
CA PRO A 78 2.13 -14.60 21.65
C PRO A 78 2.83 -15.79 22.33
N SER A 79 3.94 -15.52 22.99
CA SER A 79 4.52 -16.37 24.03
C SER A 79 3.94 -15.92 25.37
N GLU A 80 3.91 -16.79 26.39
CA GLU A 80 3.41 -16.48 27.74
C GLU A 80 4.18 -15.33 28.45
N ALA A 81 5.11 -14.67 27.78
CA ALA A 81 5.87 -13.53 28.27
C ALA A 81 5.07 -12.21 28.18
N THR A 82 5.32 -11.31 29.13
CA THR A 82 4.70 -9.98 29.15
C THR A 82 5.07 -9.19 27.89
N LEU A 83 4.04 -8.87 27.10
CA LEU A 83 4.17 -8.18 25.82
C LEU A 83 4.57 -6.71 26.07
N ARG A 84 5.70 -6.28 25.51
CA ARG A 84 6.24 -4.92 25.67
C ARG A 84 6.50 -4.32 24.31
N CYS A 85 6.21 -3.03 24.17
CA CYS A 85 6.53 -2.29 22.97
C CYS A 85 8.07 -2.22 22.80
N PRO A 86 8.62 -2.66 21.67
CA PRO A 86 10.07 -2.61 21.43
C PRO A 86 10.60 -1.18 21.25
N PHE A 87 9.72 -0.22 20.95
CA PHE A 87 10.11 1.17 20.69
C PHE A 87 10.17 2.02 21.96
N CYS A 88 9.17 1.90 22.85
CA CYS A 88 9.07 2.73 24.04
C CYS A 88 9.12 1.95 25.37
N GLY A 89 9.20 0.62 25.32
CA GLY A 89 9.23 -0.25 26.50
C GLY A 89 7.90 -0.39 27.24
N HIS A 90 6.83 0.27 26.76
CA HIS A 90 5.53 0.26 27.42
C HIS A 90 4.84 -1.11 27.32
N THR A 91 4.21 -1.56 28.41
CA THR A 91 3.51 -2.85 28.50
C THR A 91 2.10 -2.81 27.92
N GLU A 92 1.48 -1.63 27.87
CA GLU A 92 0.14 -1.50 27.27
C GLU A 92 0.23 -1.47 25.74
N VAL A 93 -0.18 -2.59 25.15
CA VAL A 93 -0.17 -2.88 23.72
C VAL A 93 -1.52 -3.50 23.36
N LEU A 94 -2.14 -2.98 22.31
CA LEU A 94 -3.44 -3.42 21.82
C LEU A 94 -3.25 -4.38 20.66
N LYS A 95 -4.09 -5.40 20.56
CA LYS A 95 -4.11 -6.28 19.39
C LYS A 95 -4.83 -5.59 18.23
N ASP A 96 -4.21 -5.57 17.06
CA ASP A 96 -4.77 -4.97 15.85
C ASP A 96 -5.63 -6.00 15.12
N ASP A 97 -6.89 -6.15 15.56
CA ASP A 97 -7.86 -7.06 14.93
C ASP A 97 -8.71 -6.36 13.84
N TYR A 98 -8.34 -5.16 13.39
CA TYR A 98 -9.03 -4.42 12.33
C TYR A 98 -8.68 -4.97 10.94
N THR A 99 -9.10 -6.20 10.65
CA THR A 99 -9.01 -6.73 9.28
C THR A 99 -10.18 -6.22 8.44
N ALA A 100 -9.92 -6.00 7.15
CA ALA A 100 -10.95 -5.58 6.20
C ALA A 100 -12.15 -6.55 6.20
N GLU A 101 -11.90 -7.85 6.40
CA GLU A 101 -12.94 -8.88 6.46
C GLU A 101 -13.83 -8.71 7.70
N LYS A 102 -13.25 -8.38 8.86
CA LYS A 102 -14.00 -8.16 10.10
C LYS A 102 -14.87 -6.91 10.00
N LEU A 103 -14.31 -5.82 9.45
CA LEU A 103 -15.05 -4.58 9.21
C LEU A 103 -16.21 -4.76 8.22
N LEU A 104 -16.00 -5.53 7.15
CA LEU A 104 -17.05 -5.84 6.18
C LEU A 104 -18.16 -6.70 6.81
N LYS A 105 -17.79 -7.69 7.62
CA LYS A 105 -18.75 -8.55 8.31
C LYS A 105 -19.59 -7.76 9.32
N GLU A 106 -18.95 -6.93 10.13
CA GLU A 106 -19.63 -6.04 11.07
C GLU A 106 -20.52 -5.01 10.36
N ALA A 107 -20.27 -4.63 9.11
CA ALA A 107 -21.16 -3.74 8.38
C ALA A 107 -22.42 -4.46 7.85
N THR A 108 -22.28 -5.73 7.44
CA THR A 108 -23.39 -6.53 6.90
C THR A 108 -24.32 -7.12 7.96
N GLU A 109 -23.87 -7.27 9.21
CA GLU A 109 -24.68 -7.86 10.30
C GLU A 109 -25.66 -6.87 10.96
N TRP A 110 -25.72 -5.61 10.51
CA TRP A 110 -26.67 -4.59 11.00
C TRP A 110 -27.80 -4.26 10.00
N GLU A 111 -27.94 -5.05 8.93
CA GLU A 111 -29.11 -5.05 8.03
C GLU A 111 -30.11 -6.14 8.46
#